data_AF-A0A2E2Q9R9-F1
#
_entry.id   AF-A0A2E2Q9R9-F1
#
_cell.length_a   1.000
_cell.length_b   1.000
_cell.length_c   1.000
_cell.angle_alpha   90.00
_cell.angle_beta   90.00
_cell.angle_gamma   90.00
#
_symmetry.space_group_name_H-M   'P 1'
#
loop_
_entity.id
_entity.type
_entity.pdbx_description
1 polymer ?
#
loop_
_entity_poly.entity_id
_entity_poly.type
_entity_poly.pdbx_seq_one_letter_code
_entity_poly.pdbx_strand_id
1 'polypeptide(L)' 'MFVFWNERTQKFNSVLKDVCVQKNVEFIDFDMNEDEWVKTCLYADGLHPNDNGYDLMADAVVGALKKKEMF' A
#
# COMPACT_ATOMS: atom_id res chain seq x y z
N MET A 1 8.10 -11.73 15.89
CA MET A 1 7.51 -11.23 14.64
C MET A 1 8.14 -9.86 14.38
N PHE A 2 8.92 -9.72 13.31
CA PHE A 2 9.62 -8.46 13.02
C PHE A 2 8.75 -7.63 12.09
N VAL A 3 8.07 -6.66 12.66
CA VAL A 3 7.27 -5.70 11.90
C VAL A 3 8.18 -4.52 11.56
N PHE A 4 8.52 -4.34 10.28
CA PHE A 4 9.41 -3.27 9.82
C PHE A 4 8.63 -1.99 9.54
N TRP A 5 7.92 -1.48 10.55
CA TRP A 5 7.31 -0.15 10.51
C TRP A 5 8.09 0.76 11.45
N ASN A 6 8.92 1.61 10.86
CA ASN A 6 9.59 2.67 11.59
C ASN A 6 9.59 3.94 10.75
N GLU A 7 10.09 5.04 11.31
CA GLU A 7 10.21 6.36 10.65
C GLU A 7 10.78 6.28 9.21
N ARG A 8 11.56 5.24 8.88
CA ARG A 8 12.05 5.01 7.52
C ARG A 8 10.93 4.71 6.54
N THR A 9 9.94 3.90 6.88
CA THR A 9 8.82 3.61 5.95
C THR A 9 8.08 4.89 5.61
N GLN A 10 7.79 5.74 6.60
CA GLN A 10 7.17 7.05 6.37
C GLN A 10 8.05 7.93 5.47
N LYS A 11 9.36 7.95 5.71
CA LYS A 11 10.32 8.67 4.87
C LYS A 11 10.35 8.14 3.43
N PHE A 12 10.38 6.82 3.24
CA PHE A 12 10.37 6.20 1.92
C PHE A 12 9.07 6.48 1.17
N ASN A 13 7.92 6.36 1.84
CA ASN A 13 6.62 6.68 1.24
C ASN A 13 6.53 8.15 0.83
N SER A 14 7.05 9.07 1.65
CA SER A 14 7.11 10.50 1.31
C SER A 14 7.94 10.74 0.05
N VAL A 15 9.16 10.21 -0.01
CA VAL A 15 10.05 10.35 -1.19
C VAL A 15 9.42 9.70 -2.43
N LEU A 16 8.77 8.54 -2.28
CA LEU A 16 8.13 7.86 -3.39
C LEU A 16 6.94 8.66 -3.95
N LYS A 17 6.12 9.27 -3.07
CA LYS A 17 5.04 10.18 -3.47
C LYS A 17 5.57 11.35 -4.29
N ASP A 18 6.67 11.97 -3.86
CA ASP A 18 7.31 13.06 -4.62
C ASP A 18 7.76 12.62 -6.01
N VAL A 19 8.37 11.43 -6.12
CA VAL A 19 8.81 10.87 -7.40
C VAL A 19 7.62 10.58 -8.33
N CYS A 20 6.52 10.02 -7.79
CA CYS A 20 5.30 9.78 -8.54
C CYS A 20 4.75 11.09 -9.14
N VAL A 21 4.68 12.17 -8.36
CA VAL A 21 4.28 13.50 -8.85
C VAL A 21 5.22 13.99 -9.96
N GLN A 22 6.54 13.91 -9.75
CA GLN A 22 7.53 14.35 -10.76
C GLN A 22 7.45 13.57 -12.07
N LYS A 23 7.04 12.30 -12.01
CA LYS A 23 6.93 11.42 -13.19
C LYS A 23 5.53 11.39 -13.78
N ASN A 24 4.58 12.14 -13.23
CA ASN A 24 3.16 12.08 -13.60
C ASN A 24 2.61 10.64 -13.55
N VAL A 25 3.02 9.89 -12.51
CA VAL A 25 2.53 8.55 -12.21
C VAL A 25 1.70 8.64 -10.94
N GLU A 26 0.54 7.99 -10.93
CA GLU A 26 -0.33 7.94 -9.76
C GLU A 26 0.33 7.13 -8.64
N PHE A 27 0.36 7.70 -7.44
CA PHE A 27 0.72 6.95 -6.23
C PHE A 27 -0.52 6.23 -5.72
N ILE A 28 -0.47 4.90 -5.67
CA ILE A 28 -1.57 4.08 -5.18
C ILE A 28 -1.29 3.71 -3.73
N ASP A 29 -2.20 4.17 -2.87
CA ASP A 29 -2.27 3.81 -1.45
C ASP A 29 -3.56 3.01 -1.23
N PHE A 30 -3.54 2.05 -0.32
CA PHE A 30 -4.71 1.20 0.00
C PHE A 30 -5.33 1.52 1.36
N ASP A 31 -4.98 2.68 1.94
CA ASP A 31 -5.62 3.36 3.08
C ASP A 31 -6.13 2.41 4.16
N MET A 32 -5.20 1.71 4.82
CA MET A 32 -5.51 0.76 5.89
C MET A 32 -4.79 1.15 7.18
N ASN A 33 -5.48 0.93 8.30
CA ASN A 33 -4.91 1.07 9.62
C ASN A 33 -3.80 0.02 9.86
N GLU A 34 -2.70 0.43 10.50
CA GLU A 34 -1.54 -0.44 10.75
C GLU A 34 -1.88 -1.67 11.60
N ASP A 35 -2.59 -1.48 12.71
CA ASP A 35 -2.95 -2.58 13.61
C ASP A 35 -3.87 -3.58 12.91
N GLU A 36 -4.74 -3.08 12.03
CA GLU A 36 -5.59 -3.92 11.19
C GLU A 36 -4.76 -4.71 10.18
N TRP A 37 -3.88 -4.04 9.43
CA TRP A 37 -3.01 -4.68 8.45
C TRP A 37 -2.18 -5.82 9.06
N VAL A 38 -1.53 -5.57 10.19
CA VAL A 38 -0.70 -6.57 10.87
C VAL A 38 -1.54 -7.76 11.35
N LYS A 39 -2.78 -7.51 11.78
CA LYS A 39 -3.65 -8.53 12.36
C LYS A 39 -4.34 -9.40 11.30
N THR A 40 -4.70 -8.84 10.14
CA THR A 40 -5.61 -9.50 9.19
C THR A 40 -5.01 -9.74 7.81
N CYS A 41 -3.97 -9.01 7.43
CA CYS A 41 -3.47 -8.98 6.06
C CYS A 41 -2.08 -9.58 5.87
N LEU A 42 -1.42 -10.06 6.93
CA LEU A 42 -0.09 -10.67 6.84
C LEU A 42 -0.12 -12.20 7.07
N TYR A 43 0.82 -12.90 6.45
CA TYR A 43 1.16 -14.27 6.84
C TYR A 43 1.84 -14.30 8.22
N ALA A 44 2.03 -15.50 8.78
CA ALA A 44 2.67 -15.70 10.07
C ALA A 44 4.12 -15.19 10.16
N ASP A 45 4.76 -14.88 9.02
CA ASP A 45 6.07 -14.24 8.97
C ASP A 45 6.04 -12.75 9.39
N GLY A 46 4.85 -12.13 9.41
CA GLY A 46 4.67 -10.72 9.75
C GLY A 46 5.26 -9.75 8.73
N LEU A 47 5.49 -10.20 7.49
CA LEU A 47 6.08 -9.41 6.41
C LEU A 47 5.28 -9.51 5.12
N HIS A 48 4.95 -10.72 4.68
CA HIS A 48 4.29 -10.90 3.38
C HIS A 48 2.77 -10.81 3.53
N PRO A 49 2.08 -10.14 2.58
CA PRO A 49 0.63 -10.14 2.56
C PRO A 49 0.10 -11.57 2.42
N ASN A 50 -0.97 -11.87 3.16
CA ASN A 50 -1.80 -13.04 2.90
C ASN A 50 -2.84 -12.73 1.82
N ASP A 51 -3.74 -13.66 1.54
CA ASP A 51 -4.78 -13.50 0.51
C ASP A 51 -5.61 -12.22 0.71
N ASN A 52 -6.04 -11.92 1.94
CA ASN A 52 -6.78 -10.68 2.24
C ASN A 52 -5.94 -9.42 1.96
N GLY A 53 -4.64 -9.47 2.26
CA GLY A 53 -3.73 -8.37 1.97
C GLY A 53 -3.56 -8.14 0.47
N TYR A 54 -3.46 -9.22 -0.32
CA TYR A 54 -3.40 -9.12 -1.78
C TYR A 54 -4.72 -8.63 -2.38
N ASP A 55 -5.87 -9.07 -1.87
CA ASP A 55 -7.19 -8.60 -2.33
C ASP A 55 -7.34 -7.09 -2.12
N LEU A 56 -6.96 -6.58 -0.94
CA LEU A 56 -6.97 -5.15 -0.64
C LEU A 56 -6.09 -4.33 -1.60
N MET A 57 -4.87 -4.83 -1.86
CA MET A 57 -3.95 -4.19 -2.81
C MET A 57 -4.52 -4.19 -4.22
N ALA A 58 -5.15 -5.29 -4.65
CA ALA A 58 -5.78 -5.41 -5.95
C ALA A 58 -6.96 -4.43 -6.10
N ASP A 59 -7.81 -4.31 -5.09
CA ASP A 59 -8.94 -3.38 -5.08
C ASP A 59 -8.49 -1.92 -5.21
N ALA A 60 -7.41 -1.53 -4.53
CA ALA A 60 -6.84 -0.18 -4.65
C ALA A 60 -6.35 0.10 -6.08
N VAL A 61 -5.66 -0.86 -6.70
CA VAL A 61 -5.16 -0.74 -8.08
C VAL A 61 -6.31 -0.70 -9.09
N VAL A 62 -7.27 -1.62 -8.98
CA VAL A 62 -8.45 -1.65 -9.85
C VAL A 62 -9.27 -0.37 -9.70
N GLY A 63 -9.42 0.15 -8.47
CA GLY A 63 -10.07 1.42 -8.21
C GLY A 63 -9.38 2.60 -8.90
N ALA A 64 -8.04 2.66 -8.85
CA ALA A 64 -7.25 3.67 -9.54
C ALA A 64 -7.39 3.58 -11.08
N LEU A 65 -7.35 2.36 -11.63
CA LEU A 65 -7.52 2.14 -13.08
C LEU A 65 -8.91 2.55 -13.56
N LYS A 66 -9.98 2.16 -12.86
CA LYS A 66 -11.36 2.55 -13.21
C LYS A 66 -11.56 4.06 -13.19
N LYS A 67 -10.97 4.78 -12.23
CA LYS A 67 -11.02 6.25 -12.19
C LYS A 67 -10.42 6.87 -13.44
N LYS A 68 -9.35 6.29 -14.00
CA LYS A 68 -8.73 6.77 -15.24
C LYS A 68 -9.56 6.53 -16.49
N GLU A 69 -10.37 5.48 -16.53
CA GLU A 69 -11.21 5.16 -17.70
C GLU A 69 -12.51 6.01 -17.76
N MET A 70 -12.86 6.70 -16.68
CA MET A 70 -14.06 7.56 -16.60
C MET A 70 -13.83 9.01 -17.07
N PHE A 71 -12.61 9.35 -17.51
CA PHE A 71 -12.22 10.65 -18.07
C PHE A 71 -11.50 10.46 -19.42
#